data_AF-J7GM53-F1
#
_entry.id   AF-J7GM53-F1
#
_cell.length_a   1.000
_cell.length_b   1.000
_cell.length_c   1.000
_cell.angle_alpha   90.00
_cell.angle_beta   90.00
_cell.angle_gamma   90.00
#
_symmetry.space_group_name_H-M   'P 1'
#
loop_
_entity.id
_entity.type
_entity.pdbx_description
1 polymer ?
#
loop_
_entity_poly.entity_id
_entity_poly.type
_entity_poly.pdbx_seq_one_letter_code
_entity_poly.pdbx_strand_id
1 'polypeptide(L)'
;LLQCSWLSLMSFSLGWRSYQQSNGSMLCFAPDLVINDDRMKLPYMFEQCEQMLKISNELVRLQLSYDEYLCMKVLLLLSSVPKEGLKSQGVFDEIRMTYIKELGKAIVKREENSSQNWQRFYQLTKLLDSMHELVGGLLNFCFYTFVNKSLS
;
A
#
# COMPACT_ATOMS: atom_id res chain seq x y z
N LEU A 1 15.97 0.94 3.12
CA LEU A 1 14.78 0.77 2.25
C LEU A 1 13.87 -0.33 2.80
N LEU A 2 14.18 -1.63 2.65
CA LEU A 2 13.29 -2.71 3.10
C LEU A 2 12.84 -2.60 4.56
N GLN A 3 13.76 -2.34 5.49
CA GLN A 3 13.42 -2.14 6.91
C GLN A 3 12.50 -0.94 7.17
N CYS A 4 12.51 0.06 6.27
CA CYS A 4 11.68 1.27 6.40
C CYS A 4 10.30 1.11 5.73
N SER A 5 10.14 0.19 4.79
CA SER A 5 8.95 0.07 3.94
C SER A 5 8.25 -1.29 4.00
N TRP A 6 8.75 -2.25 4.78
CA TRP A 6 8.21 -3.61 4.85
C TRP A 6 6.71 -3.63 5.13
N LEU A 7 6.22 -2.86 6.11
CA LEU A 7 4.80 -2.89 6.46
C LEU A 7 3.95 -2.22 5.39
N SER A 8 4.46 -1.18 4.72
CA SER A 8 3.79 -0.57 3.57
C SER A 8 3.65 -1.56 2.41
N LEU A 9 4.71 -2.31 2.11
CA LEU A 9 4.70 -3.34 1.06
C LEU A 9 3.72 -4.48 1.38
N MET A 10 3.73 -4.95 2.63
CA MET A 10 2.84 -6.02 3.08
C MET A 10 1.37 -5.57 3.10
N SER A 11 1.09 -4.37 3.61
CA SER A 11 -0.27 -3.82 3.69
C SER A 11 -0.82 -3.50 2.30
N PHE A 12 -0.01 -2.94 1.40
CA PHE A 12 -0.43 -2.69 0.02
C PHE A 12 -0.68 -4.01 -0.74
N SER A 13 0.14 -5.03 -0.50
CA SER A 13 -0.06 -6.36 -1.11
C SER A 13 -1.27 -7.09 -0.54
N LEU A 14 -1.58 -6.92 0.75
CA LEU A 14 -2.83 -7.38 1.36
C LEU A 14 -4.03 -6.69 0.72
N GLY A 15 -4.01 -5.36 0.63
CA GLY A 15 -5.05 -4.58 -0.04
C GLY A 15 -5.28 -5.02 -1.48
N TRP A 16 -4.21 -5.31 -2.23
CA TRP A 16 -4.34 -5.84 -3.60
C TRP A 16 -5.02 -7.21 -3.65
N ARG A 17 -4.66 -8.15 -2.78
CA ARG A 17 -5.32 -9.46 -2.70
C ARG A 17 -6.79 -9.31 -2.32
N SER A 18 -7.10 -8.49 -1.32
CA SER A 18 -8.47 -8.17 -0.91
C SER A 18 -9.30 -7.59 -2.04
N TYR A 19 -8.73 -6.66 -2.80
CA TYR A 19 -9.36 -6.07 -3.97
C TYR A 19 -9.67 -7.14 -5.03
N GLN A 20 -8.68 -7.94 -5.42
CA GLN A 20 -8.84 -8.93 -6.48
C GLN A 20 -9.77 -10.09 -6.10
N GLN A 21 -9.75 -10.55 -4.85
CA GLN A 21 -10.44 -11.78 -4.43
C GLN A 21 -11.82 -11.53 -3.81
N SER A 22 -12.05 -10.34 -3.26
CA SER A 22 -13.28 -10.03 -2.52
C SER A 22 -13.88 -8.67 -2.84
N ASN A 23 -13.37 -7.97 -3.86
CA ASN A 23 -13.75 -6.58 -4.16
C ASN A 23 -13.64 -5.65 -2.92
N GLY A 24 -12.66 -5.92 -2.06
CA GLY A 24 -12.39 -5.16 -0.84
C GLY A 24 -13.36 -5.37 0.32
N SER A 25 -14.25 -6.36 0.27
CA SER A 25 -15.13 -6.67 1.41
C SER A 25 -14.45 -7.48 2.51
N MET A 26 -13.32 -8.14 2.23
CA MET A 26 -12.61 -9.00 3.18
C MET A 26 -11.10 -8.77 3.17
N LEU A 27 -10.41 -9.13 4.25
CA LEU A 27 -8.93 -9.13 4.27
C LEU A 27 -8.39 -10.50 3.88
N CYS A 28 -7.82 -10.58 2.67
CA CYS A 28 -7.30 -11.81 2.10
C CYS A 28 -5.79 -11.96 2.40
N PHE A 29 -5.44 -12.36 3.62
CA PHE A 29 -4.04 -12.53 4.01
C PHE A 29 -3.38 -13.66 3.22
N ALA A 30 -4.05 -14.81 3.11
CA ALA A 30 -3.67 -15.98 2.34
C ALA A 30 -4.94 -16.77 1.94
N PRO A 31 -4.86 -17.75 1.02
CA PRO A 31 -6.04 -18.55 0.63
C PRO A 31 -6.73 -19.27 1.79
N ASP A 32 -5.96 -19.65 2.81
CA ASP A 32 -6.39 -20.34 4.03
C ASP A 32 -6.60 -19.38 5.23
N LEU A 33 -6.29 -18.09 5.06
CA LEU A 33 -6.45 -17.06 6.08
C LEU A 33 -7.15 -15.83 5.49
N VAL A 34 -8.48 -15.87 5.48
CA VAL A 34 -9.34 -14.75 5.11
C VAL A 34 -10.07 -14.24 6.36
N ILE A 35 -9.99 -12.94 6.62
CA ILE A 35 -10.74 -12.27 7.68
C ILE A 35 -11.97 -11.64 7.05
N ASN A 36 -13.13 -12.23 7.35
CA ASN A 36 -14.44 -11.73 6.98
C ASN A 36 -15.04 -10.87 8.10
N ASP A 37 -16.23 -10.30 7.86
CA ASP A 37 -16.93 -9.43 8.82
C ASP A 37 -17.06 -10.03 10.22
N ASP A 38 -17.34 -11.34 10.32
CA ASP A 38 -17.50 -11.99 11.62
C ASP A 38 -16.18 -12.10 12.38
N ARG A 39 -15.07 -12.39 11.69
CA ARG A 39 -13.74 -12.40 12.31
C ARG A 39 -13.27 -10.99 12.67
N MET A 40 -13.67 -9.96 11.93
CA MET A 40 -13.33 -8.57 12.29
C MET A 40 -14.01 -8.12 13.58
N LYS A 41 -15.17 -8.69 13.94
CA LYS A 41 -15.87 -8.40 15.20
C LYS A 41 -15.21 -9.02 16.44
N LEU A 42 -14.18 -9.86 16.28
CA LEU A 42 -13.47 -10.43 17.41
C LEU A 42 -12.75 -9.33 18.22
N PRO A 43 -12.57 -9.51 19.54
CA PRO A 43 -11.89 -8.53 20.38
C PRO A 43 -10.52 -8.16 19.81
N TYR A 44 -10.20 -6.86 19.84
CA TYR A 44 -8.91 -6.30 19.39
C TYR A 44 -8.61 -6.45 17.88
N MET A 45 -9.57 -6.89 17.06
CA MET A 45 -9.38 -7.05 15.61
C MET A 45 -10.00 -5.92 14.79
N PHE A 46 -11.13 -5.37 15.26
CA PHE A 46 -11.99 -4.49 14.45
C PHE A 46 -11.26 -3.26 13.90
N GLU A 47 -10.64 -2.46 14.78
CA GLU A 47 -10.01 -1.19 14.40
C GLU A 47 -8.85 -1.39 13.41
N GLN A 48 -8.01 -2.39 13.66
CA GLN A 48 -6.85 -2.72 12.83
C GLN A 48 -7.31 -3.27 11.47
N CYS A 49 -8.32 -4.14 11.45
CA CYS A 49 -8.86 -4.67 10.20
C CYS A 49 -9.53 -3.57 9.37
N GLU A 50 -10.29 -2.67 10.01
CA GLU A 50 -10.91 -1.53 9.34
C GLU A 50 -9.85 -0.61 8.73
N GLN A 51 -8.76 -0.31 9.44
CA GLN A 51 -7.64 0.45 8.90
C GLN A 51 -7.01 -0.22 7.68
N MET A 52 -6.78 -1.54 7.70
CA MET A 52 -6.24 -2.28 6.56
C MET A 52 -7.21 -2.30 5.37
N LEU A 53 -8.52 -2.41 5.61
CA LEU A 53 -9.54 -2.41 4.57
C LEU A 53 -9.59 -1.09 3.79
N LYS A 54 -9.26 0.06 4.42
CA LYS A 54 -9.20 1.37 3.74
C LYS A 54 -8.32 1.32 2.50
N ILE A 55 -7.20 0.59 2.54
CA ILE A 55 -6.30 0.42 1.40
C ILE A 55 -7.06 -0.29 0.27
N SER A 56 -7.68 -1.43 0.55
CA SER A 56 -8.43 -2.19 -0.45
C SER A 56 -9.59 -1.38 -1.03
N ASN A 57 -10.30 -0.60 -0.20
CA ASN A 57 -11.41 0.24 -0.64
C ASN A 57 -10.95 1.34 -1.61
N GLU A 58 -9.77 1.94 -1.36
CA GLU A 58 -9.18 2.89 -2.30
C GLU A 58 -8.78 2.23 -3.62
N LEU A 59 -8.27 0.99 -3.59
CA LEU A 59 -7.97 0.23 -4.81
C LEU A 59 -9.22 -0.06 -5.63
N VAL A 60 -10.32 -0.43 -4.96
CA VAL A 60 -11.65 -0.62 -5.59
C VAL A 60 -12.12 0.71 -6.18
N ARG A 61 -12.08 1.80 -5.42
CA ARG A 61 -12.54 3.13 -5.86
C ARG A 61 -11.77 3.60 -7.10
N LEU A 62 -10.46 3.35 -7.16
CA LEU A 62 -9.59 3.74 -8.27
C LEU A 62 -9.56 2.72 -9.41
N GLN A 63 -10.21 1.56 -9.21
CA GLN A 63 -10.17 0.40 -10.10
C GLN A 63 -8.74 0.08 -10.51
N LEU A 64 -7.81 -0.01 -9.57
CA LEU A 64 -6.37 -0.02 -9.86
C LEU A 64 -5.98 -1.18 -10.79
N SER A 65 -5.21 -0.90 -11.84
CA SER A 65 -4.74 -1.96 -12.74
C SER A 65 -3.54 -2.69 -12.13
N TYR A 66 -3.26 -3.90 -12.64
CA TYR A 66 -2.10 -4.65 -12.17
C TYR A 66 -0.77 -3.96 -12.51
N ASP A 67 -0.65 -3.36 -13.70
CA ASP A 67 0.56 -2.63 -14.10
C ASP A 67 0.81 -1.40 -13.21
N GLU A 68 -0.25 -0.67 -12.84
CA GLU A 68 -0.19 0.43 -11.88
C GLU A 68 0.21 -0.05 -10.49
N TYR A 69 -0.41 -1.14 -10.01
CA TYR A 69 -0.09 -1.78 -8.74
C TYR A 69 1.39 -2.14 -8.62
N LEU A 70 1.97 -2.75 -9.66
CA LEU A 70 3.38 -3.12 -9.66
C LEU A 70 4.30 -1.90 -9.55
N CYS A 71 4.03 -0.84 -10.32
CA CYS A 71 4.81 0.39 -10.26
C CYS A 71 4.70 1.05 -8.89
N MET A 72 3.47 1.18 -8.36
CA MET A 72 3.21 1.76 -7.05
C MET A 72 3.87 0.97 -5.92
N LYS A 73 3.90 -0.36 -6.00
CA LYS A 73 4.57 -1.20 -5.00
C LYS A 73 6.08 -0.91 -4.94
N VAL A 74 6.73 -0.69 -6.09
CA VAL A 74 8.14 -0.29 -6.10
C VAL A 74 8.31 1.14 -5.57
N LEU A 75 7.40 2.07 -5.92
CA LEU A 75 7.45 3.42 -5.36
C LEU A 75 7.27 3.45 -3.83
N LEU A 76 6.49 2.55 -3.25
CA LEU A 76 6.40 2.36 -1.79
C LEU A 76 7.70 1.81 -1.19
N LEU A 77 8.42 0.92 -1.88
CA LEU A 77 9.76 0.50 -1.45
C LEU A 77 10.72 1.70 -1.39
N LEU A 78 10.52 2.67 -2.29
CA LEU A 78 11.35 3.86 -2.48
C LEU A 78 10.77 5.13 -1.81
N SER A 79 9.80 5.02 -0.90
CA SER A 79 9.13 6.18 -0.30
C SER A 79 9.68 6.60 1.07
N SER A 80 10.54 5.80 1.70
CA SER A 80 11.10 6.11 3.03
C SER A 80 12.60 5.84 3.08
N VAL A 81 13.36 6.89 3.40
CA VAL A 81 14.82 6.90 3.52
C VAL A 81 15.24 7.42 4.91
N PRO A 82 16.44 7.06 5.39
CA PRO A 82 16.99 7.64 6.61
C PRO A 82 17.15 9.16 6.50
N LYS A 83 17.11 9.88 7.64
CA LYS A 83 17.21 11.35 7.66
C LYS A 83 18.56 11.85 7.15
N GLU A 84 19.61 11.08 7.42
CA GLU A 84 20.98 11.28 6.97
C GLU A 84 21.20 10.94 5.49
N GLY A 85 20.16 10.44 4.80
CA GLY A 85 20.23 10.03 3.40
C GLY A 85 20.80 8.63 3.19
N LEU A 86 20.83 8.20 1.93
CA LEU A 86 21.41 6.91 1.54
C LEU A 86 22.87 7.07 1.10
N LYS A 87 23.67 6.01 1.29
CA LYS A 87 25.08 5.96 0.82
C LYS A 87 25.22 6.28 -0.68
N SER A 88 24.24 5.89 -1.49
CA SER A 88 24.22 6.11 -2.94
C SER A 88 22.94 6.85 -3.36
N GLN A 89 22.76 8.06 -2.82
CA GLN A 89 21.55 8.86 -3.03
C GLN A 89 21.24 9.09 -4.52
N GLY A 90 22.24 9.42 -5.35
CA GLY A 90 22.02 9.64 -6.79
C GLY A 90 21.46 8.42 -7.52
N VAL A 91 21.93 7.21 -7.20
CA VAL A 91 21.41 5.96 -7.77
C VAL A 91 19.97 5.72 -7.31
N PHE A 92 19.67 6.00 -6.05
CA PHE A 92 18.31 5.90 -5.54
C PHE A 92 17.35 6.87 -6.26
N ASP A 93 17.76 8.12 -6.47
CA ASP A 93 16.95 9.13 -7.14
C ASP A 93 16.70 8.74 -8.61
N GLU A 94 17.69 8.16 -9.28
CA GLU A 94 17.57 7.65 -10.66
C GLU A 94 16.56 6.49 -10.74
N ILE A 95 16.66 5.51 -9.84
CA ILE A 95 15.73 4.37 -9.77
C ILE A 95 14.31 4.89 -9.48
N ARG A 96 14.15 5.79 -8.50
CA ARG A 96 12.85 6.37 -8.17
C ARG A 96 12.24 7.13 -9.34
N MET A 97 13.03 7.96 -10.03
CA MET A 97 12.59 8.68 -11.23
C MET A 97 12.18 7.72 -12.35
N THR A 98 12.88 6.60 -12.51
CA THR A 98 12.55 5.57 -13.49
C THR A 98 11.17 4.98 -13.21
N TYR A 99 10.88 4.58 -11.97
CA TYR A 99 9.57 4.01 -11.62
C TYR A 99 8.42 5.04 -11.62
N ILE A 100 8.72 6.32 -11.39
CA ILE A 100 7.76 7.42 -11.62
C ILE A 100 7.35 7.48 -13.11
N LYS A 101 8.32 7.36 -14.02
CA LYS A 101 8.06 7.31 -15.47
C LYS A 101 7.30 6.05 -15.89
N GLU A 102 7.65 4.89 -15.33
CA GLU A 102 6.94 3.63 -15.61
C GLU A 102 5.48 3.68 -15.13
N LEU A 103 5.18 4.31 -13.98
CA LEU A 103 3.80 4.56 -13.56
C LEU A 103 3.04 5.41 -14.61
N GLY A 104 3.69 6.46 -15.11
CA GLY A 104 3.12 7.28 -16.19
C GLY A 104 2.81 6.47 -17.46
N LYS A 105 3.72 5.58 -17.87
CA LYS A 105 3.48 4.67 -19.01
C LYS A 105 2.33 3.69 -18.75
N ALA A 106 2.23 3.14 -17.54
CA ALA A 106 1.15 2.23 -17.17
C ALA A 106 -0.22 2.92 -17.22
N ILE A 107 -0.30 4.20 -16.82
CA ILE A 107 -1.50 5.03 -16.93
C ILE A 107 -1.87 5.28 -18.40
N VAL A 108 -0.91 5.72 -19.23
CA VAL A 108 -1.15 5.98 -20.66
C VAL A 108 -1.61 4.72 -21.40
N LYS A 109 -1.07 3.55 -21.04
CA LYS A 109 -1.47 2.26 -21.62
C LYS A 109 -2.92 1.91 -21.28
N ARG A 110 -3.43 2.37 -20.13
CA ARG A 110 -4.80 2.12 -19.67
C ARG A 110 -5.81 3.08 -20.27
N GLU A 111 -5.48 4.37 -20.34
CA GLU A 111 -6.39 5.42 -20.77
C GLU A 111 -5.93 6.07 -22.09
N GLU A 112 -6.75 5.95 -23.13
CA GLU A 112 -6.48 6.55 -24.45
C GLU A 112 -6.59 8.09 -24.43
N ASN A 113 -7.20 8.67 -23.40
CA ASN A 113 -7.41 10.11 -23.27
C ASN A 113 -6.34 10.79 -22.42
N SER A 114 -5.47 11.57 -23.08
CA SER A 114 -4.36 12.31 -22.44
C SER A 114 -4.79 13.27 -21.32
N SER A 115 -6.01 13.81 -21.38
CA SER A 115 -6.54 14.75 -20.37
C SER A 115 -6.93 14.07 -19.06
N GLN A 116 -7.13 12.75 -19.05
CA GLN A 116 -7.45 11.98 -17.83
C GLN A 116 -6.19 11.42 -17.16
N ASN A 117 -5.09 11.25 -17.92
CA ASN A 117 -3.82 10.71 -17.43
C ASN A 117 -3.22 11.47 -16.25
N TRP A 118 -3.22 12.81 -16.27
CA TRP A 118 -2.66 13.60 -15.17
C TRP A 118 -3.51 13.50 -13.90
N GLN A 119 -4.84 13.46 -14.05
CA GLN A 119 -5.76 13.32 -12.94
C GLN A 119 -5.59 11.95 -12.28
N ARG A 120 -5.48 10.90 -13.10
CA ARG A 120 -5.18 9.55 -12.65
C ARG A 120 -3.83 9.50 -11.93
N PHE A 121 -2.78 10.08 -12.51
CA PHE A 121 -1.46 10.15 -11.89
C PHE A 121 -1.52 10.79 -10.50
N TYR A 122 -2.21 11.93 -10.37
CA TYR A 122 -2.43 12.61 -9.10
C TYR A 122 -3.19 11.74 -8.08
N GLN A 123 -4.24 11.04 -8.51
CA GLN A 123 -4.98 10.12 -7.65
C GLN A 123 -4.10 8.98 -7.11
N LEU A 124 -3.24 8.41 -7.96
CA LEU A 124 -2.34 7.32 -7.57
C LEU A 124 -1.23 7.82 -6.63
N THR A 125 -0.65 8.99 -6.88
CA THR A 125 0.34 9.57 -5.97
C THR A 125 -0.28 9.97 -4.63
N LYS A 126 -1.51 10.47 -4.62
CA LYS A 126 -2.25 10.76 -3.38
C LYS A 126 -2.48 9.49 -2.57
N LEU A 127 -2.79 8.36 -3.21
CA LEU A 127 -2.88 7.07 -2.53
C LEU A 127 -1.52 6.67 -1.93
N LEU A 128 -0.41 6.79 -2.68
CA LEU A 128 0.94 6.53 -2.16
C LEU A 128 1.26 7.38 -0.92
N ASP A 129 0.90 8.66 -0.92
CA ASP A 129 1.13 9.54 0.22
C ASP A 129 0.29 9.11 1.43
N SER A 130 -0.99 8.78 1.22
CA SER A 130 -1.88 8.33 2.31
C SER A 130 -1.44 7.01 2.95
N MET A 131 -0.67 6.19 2.24
CA MET A 131 -0.12 4.95 2.80
C MET A 131 0.80 5.21 4.00
N HIS A 132 1.49 6.37 4.06
CA HIS A 132 2.36 6.69 5.19
C HIS A 132 1.57 6.83 6.50
N GLU A 133 0.41 7.47 6.45
CA GLU A 133 -0.47 7.66 7.61
C GLU A 133 -1.13 6.34 8.02
N LEU A 134 -1.70 5.61 7.05
CA LEU A 134 -2.34 4.31 7.28
C LEU A 134 -1.37 3.29 7.89
N VAL A 135 -0.16 3.19 7.34
CA VAL A 135 0.87 2.26 7.83
C VAL A 135 1.45 2.73 9.15
N GLY A 136 1.50 4.04 9.41
CA GLY A 136 1.93 4.59 10.70
C GLY A 136 1.07 4.08 11.87
N GLY A 137 -0.25 4.04 11.69
CA GLY A 137 -1.17 3.44 12.67
C GLY A 137 -0.88 1.96 12.93
N LEU A 138 -0.68 1.18 11.87
CA LEU A 138 -0.36 -0.25 11.96
C LEU A 138 1.02 -0.52 12.59
N LEU A 139 2.03 0.31 12.29
CA LEU A 139 3.36 0.22 12.89
C LEU A 139 3.30 0.47 14.40
N ASN A 140 2.55 1.48 14.84
CA ASN A 140 2.38 1.78 16.26
C ASN A 140 1.77 0.59 17.01
N PHE A 141 0.74 -0.04 16.43
CA PHE A 141 0.15 -1.25 17.00
C PHE A 141 1.13 -2.44 17.02
N CYS A 142 1.88 -2.63 15.93
CA CYS A 142 2.90 -3.68 15.84
C CYS A 142 3.99 -3.50 16.91
N PHE A 143 4.47 -2.28 17.14
CA PHE A 143 5.47 -2.01 18.17
C PHE A 143 4.89 -2.15 19.58
N TYR A 144 3.65 -1.68 19.78
CA TYR A 144 2.97 -1.84 21.07
C TYR A 144 2.84 -3.31 21.47
N THR A 145 2.37 -4.16 20.55
CA THR A 145 2.22 -5.61 20.79
C THR A 145 3.56 -6.33 20.91
N PHE A 146 4.59 -5.88 20.20
CA PHE A 146 5.95 -6.43 20.33
C PHE A 146 6.57 -6.16 21.71
N VAL A 147 6.36 -4.96 22.26
CA VAL A 147 6.89 -4.58 23.57
C VAL A 147 6.02 -5.12 24.70
N ASN A 148 4.70 -5.04 24.56
CA ASN A 148 3.75 -5.46 25.59
C ASN A 148 3.42 -6.94 25.49
N LYS A 149 4.15 -7.76 26.24
CA LYS A 149 3.97 -9.22 26.31
C LYS A 149 2.69 -9.66 27.04
N SER A 150 1.91 -8.77 27.64
CA SER A 150 0.65 -9.15 28.31
C SER A 150 -0.45 -9.58 27.33
N LEU A 151 -0.21 -9.43 26.03
CA LEU A 151 -1.14 -9.73 24.93
C LEU A 151 -0.72 -10.98 24.12
N SER A 152 0.38 -11.66 24.48
CA SER A 152 0.84 -12.92 23.87
C SER A 152 0.71 -14.08 24.84
#